data_AF-A0A954MGU9-F1
#
_entry.id   AF-A0A954MGU9-F1
#
_cell.length_a   1.000
_cell.length_b   1.000
_cell.length_c   1.000
_cell.angle_alpha   90.00
_cell.angle_beta   90.00
_cell.angle_gamma   90.00
#
_symmetry.space_group_name_H-M   'P 1'
#
loop_
_entity.id
_entity.type
_entity.pdbx_description
1 polymer ?
#
loop_
_entity_poly.entity_id
_entity_poly.type
_entity_poly.pdbx_seq_one_letter_code
_entity_poly.pdbx_strand_id
1 'polypeptide(L)'
;CHLKHLIPGKFVGHPGRFRWYELAESTIGPKPKEPKSQSRSLTEAERIPEFEVPAVMFPYDKMGKSASGVTCDTTHGKFGPFSGQLFVSDQSASTVMRVFLEKVQGHYQGVCFPFRSGLASGNVATEILPQGAMIVGGTNRGWGSVGPKPFALERIDWSGEVPFEIKEM
;
A
#
# COMPACT_ATOMS: atom_id res chain seq x y z
N CYS A 1 3.45 -6.64 4.13
CA CYS A 1 2.38 -5.64 4.38
C CYS A 1 1.22 -5.85 3.43
N HIS A 2 0.05 -5.23 3.65
CA HIS A 2 -1.12 -5.35 2.79
C HIS A 2 -1.68 -3.96 2.44
N LEU A 3 -2.11 -3.77 1.19
CA LEU A 3 -2.97 -2.65 0.80
C LEU A 3 -4.43 -3.12 0.90
N LYS A 4 -5.26 -2.37 1.63
CA LYS A 4 -6.64 -2.76 1.91
C LYS A 4 -7.59 -1.62 1.58
N HIS A 5 -8.68 -1.94 0.89
CA HIS A 5 -9.75 -0.99 0.65
C HIS A 5 -10.63 -0.90 1.89
N LEU A 6 -10.82 0.31 2.42
CA LEU A 6 -11.68 0.54 3.58
C LEU A 6 -13.11 0.75 3.10
N ILE A 7 -13.97 -0.24 3.35
CA ILE A 7 -15.38 -0.22 2.99
C ILE A 7 -16.20 -0.11 4.29
N PRO A 8 -17.14 0.85 4.40
CA PRO A 8 -18.04 0.93 5.55
C PRO A 8 -18.74 -0.40 5.83
N GLY A 9 -18.80 -0.79 7.10
CA GLY A 9 -19.39 -2.06 7.54
C GLY A 9 -18.53 -3.31 7.28
N LYS A 10 -17.42 -3.20 6.53
CA LYS A 10 -16.46 -4.30 6.38
C LYS A 10 -15.38 -4.25 7.44
N PHE A 11 -14.85 -5.41 7.78
CA PHE A 11 -13.67 -5.59 8.61
C PHE A 11 -12.46 -5.97 7.75
N VAL A 12 -11.38 -5.20 7.91
CA VAL A 12 -10.10 -5.35 7.19
C VAL A 12 -8.92 -5.64 8.13
N GLY A 13 -9.14 -5.76 9.43
CA GLY A 13 -8.10 -5.78 10.46
C GLY A 13 -7.58 -7.18 10.83
N HIS A 14 -6.97 -7.29 12.01
CA HIS A 14 -6.66 -8.58 12.64
C HIS A 14 -7.78 -8.93 13.65
N PRO A 15 -8.32 -10.16 13.68
CA PRO A 15 -9.48 -10.51 14.51
C PRO A 15 -9.24 -10.35 16.02
N GLY A 16 -7.98 -10.39 16.47
CA GLY A 16 -7.61 -10.03 17.85
C GLY A 16 -8.00 -8.60 18.29
N ARG A 17 -8.39 -7.72 17.35
CA ARG A 17 -8.99 -6.40 17.65
C ARG A 17 -10.49 -6.46 17.97
N PHE A 18 -11.15 -7.60 17.74
CA PHE A 18 -12.58 -7.76 18.04
C PHE A 18 -12.93 -7.65 19.53
N ARG A 19 -11.95 -7.65 20.44
CA ARG A 19 -12.17 -7.34 21.86
C ARG A 19 -12.75 -5.93 22.09
N TRP A 20 -12.61 -5.04 21.12
CA TRP A 20 -13.13 -3.67 21.19
C TRP A 20 -14.40 -3.46 20.37
N TYR A 21 -14.99 -4.53 19.84
CA TYR A 21 -16.08 -4.44 18.88
C TYR A 21 -17.36 -3.89 19.51
N GLU A 22 -17.60 -4.17 20.80
CA GLU A 22 -18.72 -3.61 21.59
C GLU A 22 -18.74 -2.06 21.56
N LEU A 23 -17.58 -1.41 21.43
CA LEU A 23 -17.48 0.05 21.34
C LEU A 23 -17.87 0.61 19.96
N ALA A 24 -17.91 -0.24 18.93
CA ALA A 24 -18.15 0.14 17.54
C ALA A 24 -19.46 -0.41 16.98
N GLU A 25 -20.16 -1.29 17.71
CA GLU A 25 -21.33 -2.01 17.23
C GLU A 25 -22.44 -1.10 16.70
N SER A 26 -22.66 0.04 17.35
CA SER A 26 -23.62 1.06 16.90
C SER A 26 -23.31 1.66 15.52
N THR A 27 -22.06 1.55 15.05
CA THR A 27 -21.58 2.12 13.79
C THR A 27 -21.36 1.06 12.72
N ILE A 28 -20.81 -0.11 13.08
CA ILE A 28 -20.37 -1.13 12.11
C ILE A 28 -21.17 -2.44 12.16
N GLY A 29 -22.27 -2.47 12.92
CA GLY A 29 -23.13 -3.66 13.06
C GLY A 29 -22.61 -4.62 14.12
N PRO A 30 -23.16 -5.85 14.22
CA PRO A 30 -22.77 -6.84 15.23
C PRO A 30 -21.42 -7.50 14.91
N LYS A 31 -20.76 -8.06 15.93
CA LYS A 31 -19.43 -8.69 15.80
C LYS A 31 -19.47 -9.82 14.73
N PRO A 32 -18.62 -9.76 13.70
CA PRO A 32 -18.56 -10.81 12.69
C PRO A 32 -17.94 -12.09 13.23
N LYS A 33 -18.13 -13.20 12.51
CA LYS A 33 -17.48 -14.47 12.82
C LYS A 33 -15.96 -14.32 12.73
N GLU A 34 -15.23 -14.96 13.64
CA GLU A 34 -13.78 -14.98 13.60
C GLU A 34 -13.25 -15.92 12.50
N PRO A 35 -12.27 -15.48 11.68
CA PRO A 35 -11.58 -16.36 10.74
C PRO A 35 -10.91 -17.53 11.45
N LYS A 36 -10.89 -18.71 10.81
CA LYS A 36 -10.20 -19.89 11.36
C LYS A 36 -8.68 -19.76 11.17
N SER A 37 -7.93 -20.12 12.21
CA SER A 37 -6.47 -20.27 12.11
C SER A 37 -6.09 -21.30 11.04
N GLN A 38 -4.96 -21.08 10.37
CA GLN A 38 -4.44 -21.95 9.29
C GLN A 38 -5.37 -22.08 8.06
N SER A 39 -6.30 -21.14 7.87
CA SER A 39 -7.15 -21.04 6.67
C SER A 39 -6.60 -20.07 5.62
N ARG A 40 -7.23 -20.01 4.45
CA ARG A 40 -6.92 -19.06 3.37
C ARG A 40 -7.88 -17.87 3.42
N SER A 41 -7.38 -16.66 3.12
CA SER A 41 -8.21 -15.44 3.16
C SER A 41 -9.44 -15.52 2.27
N LEU A 42 -9.32 -16.08 1.06
CA LEU A 42 -10.46 -16.24 0.15
C LEU A 42 -11.51 -17.22 0.70
N THR A 43 -11.08 -18.35 1.25
CA THR A 43 -11.98 -19.31 1.92
C THR A 43 -12.72 -18.69 3.10
N GLU A 44 -12.06 -17.85 3.89
CA GLU A 44 -12.72 -17.17 5.01
C GLU A 44 -13.65 -16.05 4.55
N ALA A 45 -13.35 -15.38 3.43
CA ALA A 45 -14.21 -14.34 2.86
C ALA A 45 -15.55 -14.91 2.34
N GLU A 46 -15.55 -16.13 1.80
CA GLU A 46 -16.79 -16.84 1.44
C GLU A 46 -17.67 -17.13 2.67
N ARG A 47 -17.06 -17.33 3.84
CA ARG A 47 -17.76 -17.68 5.10
C ARG A 47 -18.19 -16.46 5.92
N ILE A 48 -17.52 -15.32 5.75
CA ILE A 48 -17.64 -14.12 6.58
C ILE A 48 -17.93 -12.93 5.65
N PRO A 49 -19.20 -12.57 5.41
CA PRO A 49 -19.57 -11.50 4.50
C PRO A 49 -18.97 -10.14 4.86
N GLU A 50 -18.66 -9.89 6.12
CA GLU A 50 -18.04 -8.65 6.59
C GLU A 50 -16.53 -8.61 6.32
N PHE A 51 -15.88 -9.75 6.04
CA PHE A 51 -14.43 -9.80 5.82
C PHE A 51 -14.07 -9.33 4.41
N GLU A 52 -13.34 -8.23 4.32
CA GLU A 52 -12.79 -7.74 3.06
C GLU A 52 -11.31 -8.14 2.93
N VAL A 53 -11.00 -8.86 1.85
CA VAL A 53 -9.64 -9.31 1.57
C VAL A 53 -8.74 -8.13 1.13
N PRO A 54 -7.43 -8.20 1.36
CA PRO A 54 -6.51 -7.21 0.84
C PRO A 54 -6.60 -7.08 -0.68
N ALA A 55 -6.56 -5.85 -1.18
CA ALA A 55 -6.46 -5.59 -2.62
C ALA A 55 -5.09 -6.01 -3.15
N VAL A 56 -4.03 -5.78 -2.37
CA VAL A 56 -2.66 -6.22 -2.68
C VAL A 56 -1.99 -6.77 -1.43
N MET A 57 -1.33 -7.92 -1.59
CA MET A 57 -0.36 -8.42 -0.61
C MET A 57 1.05 -8.12 -1.10
N PHE A 58 1.80 -7.28 -0.39
CA PHE A 58 3.19 -6.98 -0.72
C PHE A 58 4.09 -8.14 -0.27
N PRO A 59 4.73 -8.89 -1.19
CA PRO A 59 5.60 -10.00 -0.82
C PRO A 59 6.79 -9.50 0.01
N TYR A 60 6.98 -10.11 1.18
CA TYR A 60 8.05 -9.77 2.09
C TYR A 60 9.43 -9.91 1.42
N ASP A 61 10.37 -9.03 1.77
CA ASP A 61 11.71 -8.87 1.17
C ASP A 61 11.72 -8.38 -0.29
N LYS A 62 10.82 -8.88 -1.14
CA LYS A 62 10.78 -8.50 -2.56
C LYS A 62 10.19 -7.11 -2.78
N MET A 63 9.21 -6.74 -1.96
CA MET A 63 8.51 -5.45 -1.96
C MET A 63 8.73 -4.73 -0.63
N GLY A 64 9.93 -4.89 -0.06
CA GLY A 64 10.26 -4.36 1.25
C GLY A 64 9.65 -5.13 2.42
N LYS A 65 9.67 -4.48 3.59
CA LYS A 65 9.32 -5.09 4.89
C LYS A 65 8.38 -4.23 5.71
N SER A 66 8.30 -2.95 5.40
CA SER A 66 7.67 -1.90 6.18
C SER A 66 7.08 -0.85 5.22
N ALA A 67 6.11 -1.29 4.42
CA ALA A 67 5.33 -0.40 3.56
C ALA A 67 4.74 0.75 4.39
N SER A 68 4.92 1.97 3.92
CA SER A 68 4.70 3.20 4.68
C SER A 68 3.77 4.16 3.92
N GLY A 69 4.30 5.31 3.45
CA GLY A 69 3.54 6.32 2.74
C GLY A 69 2.96 5.80 1.42
N VAL A 70 1.74 6.24 1.10
CA VAL A 70 1.05 5.92 -0.15
C VAL A 70 0.56 7.20 -0.80
N THR A 71 0.69 7.29 -2.13
CA THR A 71 0.16 8.39 -2.94
C THR A 71 -0.37 7.86 -4.27
N CYS A 72 -1.12 8.66 -5.01
CA CYS A 72 -1.72 8.31 -6.30
C CYS A 72 -1.28 9.31 -7.37
N ASP A 73 -0.89 8.85 -8.55
CA ASP A 73 -0.62 9.75 -9.66
C ASP A 73 -1.91 10.30 -10.26
N THR A 74 -2.35 11.45 -9.74
CA THR A 74 -3.48 12.23 -10.26
C THR A 74 -3.05 13.31 -11.25
N THR A 75 -1.80 13.30 -11.71
CA THR A 75 -1.22 14.37 -12.52
C THR A 75 -1.55 14.29 -14.00
N HIS A 76 -2.29 13.27 -14.43
CA HIS A 76 -2.65 13.01 -15.83
C HIS A 76 -1.43 12.87 -16.74
N GLY A 77 -0.41 12.12 -16.30
CA GLY A 77 0.76 11.74 -17.10
C GLY A 77 1.99 12.63 -16.92
N LYS A 78 1.96 13.62 -16.02
CA LYS A 78 3.15 14.45 -15.74
C LYS A 78 4.22 13.67 -14.97
N PHE A 79 3.83 12.64 -14.21
CA PHE A 79 4.75 11.72 -13.53
C PHE A 79 4.95 10.41 -14.32
N GLY A 80 4.92 10.49 -15.66
CA GLY A 80 5.18 9.35 -16.55
C GLY A 80 3.93 8.54 -16.92
N PRO A 81 4.09 7.32 -17.45
CA PRO A 81 3.03 6.59 -18.15
C PRO A 81 2.02 5.90 -17.23
N PHE A 82 2.15 6.03 -15.90
CA PHE A 82 1.40 5.27 -14.90
C PHE A 82 0.30 6.09 -14.21
N SER A 83 -0.29 7.04 -14.92
CA SER A 83 -1.36 7.87 -14.37
C SER A 83 -2.52 7.04 -13.81
N GLY A 84 -3.02 7.43 -12.64
CA GLY A 84 -4.07 6.73 -11.90
C GLY A 84 -3.56 5.60 -11.00
N GLN A 85 -2.27 5.26 -11.04
CA GLN A 85 -1.70 4.20 -10.21
C GLN A 85 -1.19 4.73 -8.87
N LEU A 86 -1.06 3.82 -7.91
CA LEU A 86 -0.54 4.15 -6.59
C LEU A 86 0.96 3.92 -6.51
N PHE A 87 1.60 4.66 -5.62
CA PHE A 87 3.00 4.52 -5.27
C PHE A 87 3.12 4.39 -3.75
N VAL A 88 3.88 3.40 -3.30
CA VAL A 88 3.99 3.03 -1.89
C VAL A 88 5.45 2.99 -1.50
N SER A 89 5.85 3.78 -0.52
CA SER A 89 7.20 3.75 0.05
C SER A 89 7.41 2.56 0.97
N ASP A 90 8.67 2.18 1.16
CA ASP A 90 9.09 1.22 2.17
C ASP A 90 10.17 1.82 3.08
N GLN A 91 9.95 1.72 4.39
CA GLN A 91 10.88 2.25 5.38
C GLN A 91 12.17 1.43 5.44
N SER A 92 12.10 0.10 5.42
CA SER A 92 13.27 -0.72 5.69
C SER A 92 14.21 -0.83 4.48
N ALA A 93 13.64 -0.93 3.28
CA ALA A 93 14.36 -1.12 2.02
C ALA A 93 14.76 0.21 1.35
N SER A 94 14.24 1.35 1.81
CA SER A 94 14.50 2.67 1.21
C SER A 94 14.12 2.69 -0.29
N THR A 95 12.88 2.28 -0.57
CA THR A 95 12.35 2.10 -1.93
C THR A 95 10.95 2.71 -2.07
N VAL A 96 10.55 2.93 -3.31
CA VAL A 96 9.16 3.13 -3.71
C VAL A 96 8.74 1.97 -4.61
N MET A 97 7.54 1.46 -4.38
CA MET A 97 6.85 0.45 -5.18
C MET A 97 5.71 1.12 -5.95
N ARG A 98 5.35 0.56 -7.09
CA ARG A 98 4.16 0.95 -7.86
C ARG A 98 3.07 -0.11 -7.68
N VAL A 99 1.82 0.33 -7.64
CA VAL A 99 0.67 -0.56 -7.51
C VAL A 99 -0.37 -0.20 -8.57
N PHE A 100 -0.74 -1.22 -9.35
CA PHE A 100 -1.91 -1.17 -10.22
C PHE A 100 -3.10 -1.78 -9.49
N LEU A 101 -4.27 -1.15 -9.62
CA LEU A 101 -5.54 -1.60 -9.06
C LEU A 101 -6.61 -1.64 -10.14
N GLU A 102 -7.45 -2.65 -10.07
CA GLU A 102 -8.69 -2.73 -10.84
C GLU A 102 -9.84 -3.17 -9.93
N LYS A 103 -11.08 -3.00 -10.42
CA LYS A 103 -12.28 -3.39 -9.69
C LYS A 103 -13.00 -4.50 -10.42
N VAL A 104 -13.07 -5.67 -9.80
CA VAL A 104 -13.72 -6.87 -10.34
C VAL A 104 -14.87 -7.28 -9.42
N GLN A 105 -16.08 -7.39 -9.98
CA GLN A 105 -17.29 -7.76 -9.24
C GLN A 105 -17.51 -6.95 -7.95
N GLY A 106 -17.16 -5.65 -7.95
CA GLY A 106 -17.33 -4.78 -6.80
C GLY A 106 -16.15 -4.71 -5.83
N HIS A 107 -15.14 -5.58 -5.97
CA HIS A 107 -13.96 -5.65 -5.11
C HIS A 107 -12.71 -5.13 -5.80
N TYR A 108 -11.82 -4.47 -5.05
CA TYR A 108 -10.51 -4.09 -5.60
C TYR A 108 -9.55 -5.28 -5.53
N GLN A 109 -8.86 -5.54 -6.63
CA GLN A 109 -7.68 -6.39 -6.70
C GLN A 109 -6.53 -5.63 -7.35
N GLY A 110 -5.31 -6.12 -7.20
CA GLY A 110 -4.18 -5.49 -7.83
C GLY A 110 -2.88 -6.24 -7.73
N VAL A 111 -1.85 -5.60 -8.28
CA VAL A 111 -0.49 -6.10 -8.38
C VAL A 111 0.49 -5.00 -7.98
N CYS A 112 1.64 -5.38 -7.44
CA CYS A 112 2.72 -4.46 -7.08
C CYS A 112 3.98 -4.74 -7.91
N PHE A 113 4.72 -3.67 -8.19
CA PHE A 113 5.95 -3.66 -8.97
C PHE A 113 7.03 -2.88 -8.21
N PRO A 114 8.31 -3.30 -8.22
CA PRO A 114 9.39 -2.43 -7.77
C PRO A 114 9.44 -1.20 -8.68
N PHE A 115 9.66 0.00 -8.12
CA PHE A 115 9.67 1.22 -8.93
C PHE A 115 10.96 2.03 -8.78
N ARG A 116 11.35 2.39 -7.55
CA ARG A 116 12.58 3.15 -7.29
C ARG A 116 13.32 2.62 -6.07
N SER A 117 14.64 2.54 -6.18
CA SER A 117 15.55 2.19 -5.09
C SER A 117 16.67 3.22 -4.94
N GLY A 118 17.48 3.07 -3.89
CA GLY A 118 18.64 3.91 -3.62
C GLY A 118 18.30 5.24 -2.95
N LEU A 119 17.14 5.32 -2.29
CA LEU A 119 16.77 6.48 -1.47
C LEU A 119 17.63 6.52 -0.21
N ALA A 120 17.90 7.72 0.27
CA ALA A 120 18.97 7.95 1.22
C ALA A 120 18.62 7.62 2.68
N SER A 121 17.35 7.41 3.00
CA SER A 121 16.84 7.13 4.35
C SER A 121 15.66 6.16 4.31
N GLY A 122 15.15 5.75 5.47
CA GLY A 122 13.96 4.92 5.55
C GLY A 122 12.70 5.71 5.19
N ASN A 123 12.08 5.41 4.06
CA ASN A 123 10.99 6.22 3.52
C ASN A 123 9.69 6.03 4.31
N VAL A 124 9.06 7.13 4.70
CA VAL A 124 7.84 7.13 5.55
C VAL A 124 6.70 7.95 4.97
N ALA A 125 7.01 8.96 4.16
CA ALA A 125 6.03 9.80 3.50
C ALA A 125 6.35 9.88 2.01
N THR A 126 5.32 9.94 1.18
CA THR A 126 5.45 10.03 -0.28
C THR A 126 4.27 10.82 -0.81
N GLU A 127 4.52 11.78 -1.68
CA GLU A 127 3.47 12.55 -2.32
C GLU A 127 3.86 12.95 -3.74
N ILE A 128 2.96 12.80 -4.70
CA ILE A 128 3.13 13.32 -6.05
C ILE A 128 2.53 14.72 -6.14
N LEU A 129 3.34 15.69 -6.51
CA LEU A 129 2.92 17.08 -6.68
C LEU A 129 2.11 17.25 -7.98
N PRO A 130 1.18 18.22 -8.06
CA PRO A 130 0.40 18.51 -9.27
C PRO A 130 1.25 18.83 -10.53
N GLN A 131 2.52 19.20 -10.33
CA GLN A 131 3.49 19.49 -11.38
C GLN A 131 4.15 18.22 -11.95
N GLY A 132 3.96 17.04 -11.34
CA GLY A 132 4.51 15.78 -11.83
C GLY A 132 5.84 15.37 -11.23
N ALA A 133 6.20 15.88 -10.04
CA ALA A 133 7.36 15.40 -9.29
C ALA A 133 6.90 14.69 -8.02
N MET A 134 7.55 13.59 -7.65
CA MET A 134 7.29 12.88 -6.40
C MET A 134 8.27 13.33 -5.32
N ILE A 135 7.75 13.66 -4.15
CA ILE A 135 8.53 13.96 -2.95
C ILE A 135 8.49 12.75 -2.02
N VAL A 136 9.65 12.31 -1.56
CA VAL A 136 9.79 11.21 -0.61
C VAL A 136 10.50 11.71 0.65
N GLY A 137 9.81 11.62 1.79
CA GLY A 137 10.35 11.93 3.10
C GLY A 137 10.85 10.65 3.79
N GLY A 138 12.02 10.71 4.39
CA GLY A 138 12.63 9.57 5.07
C GLY A 138 13.22 9.90 6.43
N THR A 139 13.20 8.91 7.32
CA THR A 139 13.89 8.92 8.59
C THR A 139 14.45 7.54 8.92
N ASN A 140 15.62 7.54 9.55
CA ASN A 140 16.27 6.34 10.09
C ASN A 140 16.29 6.37 11.64
N ARG A 141 15.41 7.16 12.25
CA ARG A 141 15.23 7.19 13.70
C ARG A 141 14.30 6.04 14.12
N GLY A 142 14.75 5.22 15.06
CA GLY A 142 14.00 4.09 15.60
C GLY A 142 14.35 2.75 14.97
N TRP A 143 14.28 2.63 13.64
CA TRP A 143 14.59 1.40 12.91
C TRP A 143 15.56 1.65 11.77
N GLY A 144 16.61 0.83 11.70
CA GLY A 144 17.57 0.86 10.60
C GLY A 144 16.93 0.58 9.24
N SER A 145 17.47 1.19 8.20
CA SER A 145 17.04 1.05 6.81
C SER A 145 18.24 0.99 5.88
N VAL A 146 18.03 0.54 4.65
CA VAL A 146 19.07 0.44 3.62
C VAL A 146 19.72 1.80 3.35
N GLY A 147 18.92 2.87 3.27
CA GLY A 147 19.38 4.24 3.23
C GLY A 147 19.85 4.69 4.63
N PRO A 148 21.15 4.92 4.85
CA PRO A 148 21.68 5.08 6.20
C PRO A 148 21.46 6.48 6.79
N LYS A 149 21.08 7.48 5.98
CA LYS A 149 20.98 8.87 6.46
C LYS A 149 19.90 8.99 7.54
N PRO A 150 20.14 9.76 8.61
CA PRO A 150 19.17 9.91 9.71
C PRO A 150 17.83 10.52 9.26
N PHE A 151 17.87 11.34 8.21
CA PHE A 151 16.73 11.98 7.58
C PHE A 151 17.06 12.28 6.11
N ALA A 152 16.03 12.32 5.27
CA ALA A 152 16.12 12.74 3.88
C ALA A 152 14.79 13.36 3.40
N LEU A 153 14.89 14.31 2.47
CA LEU A 153 13.79 14.77 1.65
C LEU A 153 14.28 14.72 0.21
N GLU A 154 13.72 13.81 -0.58
CA GLU A 154 14.19 13.50 -1.93
C GLU A 154 13.09 13.76 -2.94
N ARG A 155 13.48 14.27 -4.11
CA ARG A 155 12.58 14.45 -5.26
C ARG A 155 12.90 13.41 -6.31
N ILE A 156 11.87 12.76 -6.85
CA ILE A 156 11.95 11.88 -8.00
C ILE A 156 11.23 12.59 -9.14
N ASP A 157 11.95 12.82 -10.23
CA ASP A 157 11.43 13.45 -11.45
C ASP A 157 11.27 12.39 -12.53
N TRP A 158 10.24 12.53 -13.36
CA TRP A 158 10.08 11.71 -14.56
C TRP A 158 11.21 12.00 -15.56
N SER A 159 11.84 10.97 -16.10
CA SER A 159 12.97 11.11 -17.03
C SER A 159 12.58 11.61 -18.42
N GLY A 160 11.30 11.52 -18.79
CA GLY A 160 10.83 11.74 -20.16
C GLY A 160 10.83 10.46 -21.02
N GLU A 161 11.53 9.42 -20.59
CA GLU A 161 11.76 8.20 -21.38
C GLU A 161 10.85 7.06 -20.91
N VAL A 162 9.96 6.58 -21.79
CA VAL A 162 9.03 5.49 -21.47
C VAL A 162 9.80 4.17 -21.27
N PRO A 163 9.75 3.54 -20.07
CA PRO A 163 10.41 2.27 -19.83
C PRO A 163 9.67 1.12 -20.52
N PHE A 164 10.40 0.05 -20.81
CA PHE A 164 9.80 -1.23 -21.16
C PHE A 164 9.33 -1.96 -19.88
N GLU A 165 8.08 -1.72 -19.47
CA GLU A 165 7.51 -2.27 -18.23
C GLU A 165 5.99 -2.52 -18.38
N ILE A 166 5.43 -3.36 -17.50
CA ILE A 166 3.99 -3.62 -17.43
C ILE A 166 3.25 -2.35 -17.03
N LYS A 167 2.43 -1.82 -17.95
CA LYS A 167 1.62 -0.63 -17.68
C LYS A 167 0.44 -0.95 -16.77
N GLU A 168 -0.40 -1.91 -17.14
CA GLU A 168 -1.63 -2.33 -16.45
C GLU A 168 -1.78 -3.86 -16.55
N MET A 169 -2.66 -4.45 -15.73
CA MET A 169 -2.91 -5.90 -15.69
C MET A 169 -4.41 -6.20 -15.56
#